data_AF-A0AAU3UCD9-F1
#
_entry.id   AF-A0AAU3UCD9-F1
#
_cell.length_a   1.000
_cell.length_b   1.000
_cell.length_c   1.000
_cell.angle_alpha   90.00
_cell.angle_beta   90.00
_cell.angle_gamma   90.00
#
_symmetry.space_group_name_H-M   'P 1'
#
loop_
_entity.id
_entity.type
_entity.pdbx_description
1 polymer ?
#
loop_
_entity_poly.entity_id
_entity_poly.type
_entity_poly.pdbx_seq_one_letter_code
_entity_poly.pdbx_strand_id
1 'polypeptide(L)'
;MTTIDAIVLAGGKASRMGGVDKPAIVVGGQSMLDAALAAVTACTRVVVVGPHRPELPPEVLQAQEVPAGAGPVAAIAAGLGALAGCEFPAALIVVLAADMPFLSAQAVDELLSRAQESGSDAVFAADASGRPQYLVGVWRRAALTRALDELDSVVNRPMKALVPADTATLPLAGVEDCDTPDDIRKARTAAGRAAEPLWLDEARDVLRTRISRLPVRPATLRAARGATLAEPLLAADALPRFDVSAMDGYAVGGEGPWRLRRDIGFAGGERPAGLLSGEAVRIATGAHVPDGTTSVVRDEFAEHGPDGLLHRLPDTPIRGDVRRRGEYWQPGDPVAPAGTPVTAALISVAASAEVITAAVRGPVRARIVMTGDEIRGSGPLHPGQTRDSIGPILPGILSWYGVTTLDLVHLRDTANAFDEVLAAATDCDLLLVIGATGGGAADQLRAALDRTAATLLLRRLRLRPGGSTVAAQLSSGPMLLGLPGNPFAAVATLLALLPATVEGLTGASAPRPLLGPLVNAAELTAPVARIVPARALATGGWQGDLRLQTAHLADLLDREGVVIVPADAQDGALAEFIPLRG
;
A
#
# COMPACT_ATOMS: atom_id res chain seq x y z
N MET A 1 -37.82 -25.01 -12.26
CA MET A 1 -37.45 -24.15 -11.11
C MET A 1 -38.62 -23.23 -10.85
N THR A 2 -39.10 -23.17 -9.61
CA THR A 2 -40.06 -22.14 -9.18
C THR A 2 -39.39 -20.78 -9.28
N THR A 3 -39.93 -19.87 -10.09
CA THR A 3 -39.51 -18.46 -10.15
C THR A 3 -39.80 -17.80 -8.79
N ILE A 4 -38.89 -16.93 -8.33
CA ILE A 4 -38.96 -16.23 -7.05
C ILE A 4 -38.68 -14.75 -7.32
N ASP A 5 -39.49 -13.85 -6.75
CA ASP A 5 -39.25 -12.42 -6.82
C ASP A 5 -38.76 -11.88 -5.46
N ALA A 6 -38.08 -10.73 -5.46
CA ALA A 6 -37.62 -10.08 -4.24
C ALA A 6 -38.07 -8.62 -4.15
N ILE A 7 -38.39 -8.19 -2.93
CA ILE A 7 -38.64 -6.80 -2.55
C ILE A 7 -37.60 -6.43 -1.49
N VAL A 8 -36.70 -5.52 -1.83
CA VAL A 8 -35.65 -4.99 -0.95
C VAL A 8 -36.05 -3.59 -0.49
N LEU A 9 -36.26 -3.41 0.81
CA LEU A 9 -36.70 -2.17 1.42
C LEU A 9 -35.48 -1.32 1.77
N ALA A 10 -35.24 -0.26 0.99
CA ALA A 10 -34.10 0.65 1.11
C ALA A 10 -34.52 2.08 1.49
N GLY A 11 -35.68 2.22 2.13
CA GLY A 11 -36.21 3.47 2.66
C GLY A 11 -36.10 3.58 4.19
N GLY A 12 -36.47 4.75 4.72
CA GLY A 12 -36.50 5.02 6.15
C GLY A 12 -35.91 6.37 6.51
N LYS A 13 -36.43 7.02 7.56
CA LYS A 13 -36.00 8.38 7.96
C LYS A 13 -34.65 8.42 8.69
N ALA A 14 -34.08 7.26 9.04
CA ALA A 14 -32.83 7.14 9.80
C ALA A 14 -32.72 8.12 10.98
N SER A 15 -33.84 8.36 11.68
CA SER A 15 -34.00 9.47 12.63
C SER A 15 -33.01 9.40 13.80
N ARG A 16 -32.58 8.18 14.17
CA ARG A 16 -31.59 7.90 15.22
C ARG A 16 -30.14 8.09 14.77
N MET A 17 -29.91 8.30 13.47
CA MET A 17 -28.59 8.45 12.83
C MET A 17 -28.45 9.81 12.13
N GLY A 18 -29.25 10.81 12.54
CA GLY A 18 -29.15 12.16 11.98
C GLY A 18 -29.64 12.30 10.55
N GLY A 19 -30.46 11.37 10.04
CA GLY A 19 -31.02 11.42 8.68
C GLY A 19 -30.07 10.94 7.57
N VAL A 20 -29.00 10.22 7.92
CA VAL A 20 -28.06 9.62 6.96
C VAL A 20 -28.75 8.51 6.16
N ASP A 21 -28.39 8.38 4.88
CA ASP A 21 -28.83 7.27 4.02
C ASP A 21 -28.28 5.92 4.53
N LYS A 22 -29.07 5.25 5.37
CA LYS A 22 -28.69 4.01 6.07
C LYS A 22 -28.25 2.91 5.10
N PRO A 23 -29.00 2.54 4.05
CA PRO A 23 -28.57 1.52 3.09
C PRO A 23 -27.21 1.77 2.41
N ALA A 24 -26.78 3.03 2.27
CA ALA A 24 -25.49 3.39 1.66
C ALA A 24 -24.28 3.24 2.61
N ILE A 25 -24.51 2.97 3.91
CA ILE A 25 -23.42 2.82 4.87
C ILE A 25 -22.61 1.55 4.58
N VAL A 26 -21.29 1.70 4.46
CA VAL A 26 -20.37 0.60 4.19
C VAL A 26 -20.00 -0.16 5.48
N VAL A 27 -20.16 -1.48 5.44
CA VAL A 27 -19.74 -2.44 6.47
C VAL A 27 -19.00 -3.59 5.79
N GLY A 28 -17.77 -3.88 6.20
CA GLY A 28 -16.99 -4.97 5.60
C GLY A 28 -16.57 -4.75 4.13
N GLY A 29 -16.55 -3.49 3.66
CA GLY A 29 -16.15 -3.15 2.30
C GLY A 29 -17.29 -3.12 1.27
N GLN A 30 -18.52 -3.41 1.68
CA GLN A 30 -19.74 -3.33 0.86
C GLN A 30 -20.81 -2.47 1.53
N SER A 31 -21.69 -1.82 0.77
CA SER A 31 -22.84 -1.12 1.36
C SER A 31 -23.88 -2.12 1.88
N MET A 32 -24.73 -1.71 2.83
CA MET A 32 -25.81 -2.59 3.32
C MET A 32 -26.85 -2.89 2.24
N LEU A 33 -27.06 -1.97 1.30
CA LEU A 33 -27.87 -2.23 0.11
C LEU A 33 -27.25 -3.29 -0.80
N ASP A 34 -25.94 -3.20 -1.07
CA ASP A 34 -25.25 -4.19 -1.88
C ASP A 34 -25.29 -5.58 -1.23
N ALA A 35 -25.15 -5.65 0.10
CA ALA A 35 -25.29 -6.90 0.84
C ALA A 35 -26.69 -7.52 0.67
N ALA A 36 -27.75 -6.71 0.79
CA ALA A 36 -29.12 -7.16 0.59
C ALA A 36 -29.39 -7.62 -0.85
N LEU A 37 -28.85 -6.91 -1.86
CA LEU A 37 -28.94 -7.29 -3.27
C LEU A 37 -28.17 -8.59 -3.56
N ALA A 38 -26.97 -8.75 -2.98
CA ALA A 38 -26.18 -9.97 -3.10
C ALA A 38 -26.94 -11.19 -2.56
N ALA A 39 -27.69 -11.02 -1.46
CA ALA A 39 -28.50 -12.07 -0.86
C ALA A 39 -29.68 -12.55 -1.73
N VAL A 40 -30.15 -11.76 -2.70
CA VAL A 40 -31.27 -12.10 -3.58
C VAL A 40 -30.88 -12.27 -5.05
N THR A 41 -29.59 -12.46 -5.34
CA THR A 41 -29.10 -12.67 -6.71
C THR A 41 -29.73 -13.86 -7.44
N ALA A 42 -30.21 -14.87 -6.69
CA ALA A 42 -30.93 -16.02 -7.25
C ALA A 42 -32.41 -15.72 -7.60
N CYS A 43 -32.94 -14.58 -7.19
CA CYS A 43 -34.31 -14.17 -7.51
C CYS A 43 -34.41 -13.71 -8.97
N THR A 44 -35.51 -14.06 -9.62
CA THR A 44 -35.78 -13.75 -11.04
C THR A 44 -35.94 -12.25 -11.26
N ARG A 45 -36.57 -11.55 -10.32
CA ARG A 45 -36.77 -10.10 -10.35
C ARG A 45 -36.55 -9.52 -8.97
N VAL A 46 -35.92 -8.37 -8.90
CA VAL A 46 -35.66 -7.64 -7.66
C VAL A 46 -36.22 -6.23 -7.79
N VAL A 47 -37.02 -5.82 -6.81
CA VAL A 47 -37.47 -4.42 -6.68
C VAL A 47 -36.81 -3.82 -5.45
N VAL A 48 -36.13 -2.68 -5.62
CA VAL A 48 -35.68 -1.84 -4.51
C VAL A 48 -36.73 -0.76 -4.25
N VAL A 49 -37.25 -0.71 -3.02
CA VAL A 49 -38.27 0.27 -2.61
C VAL A 49 -37.67 1.33 -1.70
N GLY A 50 -37.73 2.59 -2.13
CA GLY A 50 -37.20 3.74 -1.40
C GLY A 50 -36.93 4.93 -2.33
N PRO A 51 -36.12 5.91 -1.89
CA PRO A 51 -35.64 6.98 -2.77
C PRO A 51 -34.94 6.42 -4.02
N HIS A 52 -35.12 7.09 -5.16
CA HIS A 52 -34.51 6.66 -6.43
C HIS A 52 -32.98 6.68 -6.36
N ARG A 53 -32.35 5.61 -6.88
CA ARG A 53 -30.91 5.37 -6.87
C ARG A 53 -30.40 5.16 -8.30
N PRO A 54 -29.74 6.18 -8.91
CA PRO A 54 -29.22 6.07 -10.28
C PRO A 54 -28.05 5.07 -10.43
N GLU A 55 -27.41 4.70 -9.33
CA GLU A 55 -26.29 3.75 -9.29
C GLU A 55 -26.69 2.28 -9.46
N LEU A 56 -27.99 1.96 -9.33
CA LEU A 56 -28.48 0.59 -9.43
C LEU A 56 -28.50 0.10 -10.90
N PRO A 57 -28.21 -1.19 -11.14
CA PRO A 57 -28.29 -1.77 -12.49
C PRO A 57 -29.69 -1.61 -13.11
N PRO A 58 -29.81 -1.44 -14.44
CA PRO A 58 -31.10 -1.26 -15.13
C PRO A 58 -32.10 -2.41 -14.91
N GLU A 59 -31.60 -3.62 -14.65
CA GLU A 59 -32.40 -4.80 -14.35
C GLU A 59 -33.06 -4.79 -12.95
N VAL A 60 -32.59 -3.95 -12.04
CA VAL A 60 -33.19 -3.79 -10.71
C VAL A 60 -34.32 -2.77 -10.80
N LEU A 61 -35.55 -3.24 -10.62
CA LEU A 61 -36.73 -2.38 -10.61
C LEU A 61 -36.68 -1.47 -9.39
N GLN A 62 -37.19 -0.24 -9.53
CA GLN A 62 -37.25 0.72 -8.43
C GLN A 62 -38.69 1.19 -8.23
N ALA A 63 -39.12 1.25 -6.98
CA ALA A 63 -40.41 1.78 -6.58
C ALA A 63 -40.25 2.68 -5.36
N GLN A 64 -41.26 3.50 -5.08
CA GLN A 64 -41.29 4.32 -3.87
C GLN A 64 -42.71 4.32 -3.31
N GLU A 65 -42.84 4.16 -1.99
CA GLU A 65 -44.12 4.26 -1.31
C GLU A 65 -44.70 5.68 -1.38
N VAL A 66 -46.03 5.78 -1.44
CA VAL A 66 -46.76 7.05 -1.49
C VAL A 66 -47.69 7.15 -0.28
N PRO A 67 -47.55 8.18 0.58
CA PRO A 67 -46.49 9.19 0.57
C PRO A 67 -45.12 8.61 0.96
N ALA A 68 -44.02 9.24 0.51
CA ALA A 68 -42.66 8.80 0.84
C ALA A 68 -42.44 8.75 2.37
N GLY A 69 -41.85 7.66 2.85
CA GLY A 69 -41.66 7.42 4.28
C GLY A 69 -42.94 6.98 5.02
N ALA A 70 -43.93 6.44 4.30
CA ALA A 70 -45.16 5.87 4.89
C ALA A 70 -44.95 4.54 5.64
N GLY A 71 -43.71 4.07 5.78
CA GLY A 71 -43.36 2.89 6.57
C GLY A 71 -43.31 1.58 5.77
N PRO A 72 -42.96 0.47 6.44
CA PRO A 72 -42.57 -0.77 5.77
C PRO A 72 -43.71 -1.46 5.01
N VAL A 73 -44.94 -1.42 5.53
CA VAL A 73 -46.11 -2.01 4.86
C VAL A 73 -46.45 -1.29 3.55
N ALA A 74 -46.39 0.05 3.54
CA ALA A 74 -46.57 0.84 2.33
C ALA A 74 -45.47 0.59 1.30
N ALA A 75 -44.23 0.38 1.76
CA ALA A 75 -43.11 0.02 0.89
C ALA A 75 -43.27 -1.37 0.27
N ILE A 76 -43.72 -2.37 1.04
CA ILE A 76 -44.05 -3.69 0.48
C ILE A 76 -45.17 -3.61 -0.55
N ALA A 77 -46.22 -2.81 -0.28
CA ALA A 77 -47.30 -2.59 -1.24
C ALA A 77 -46.80 -1.99 -2.56
N ALA A 78 -45.92 -0.98 -2.49
CA ALA A 78 -45.31 -0.37 -3.67
C ALA A 78 -44.42 -1.36 -4.44
N GLY A 79 -43.61 -2.16 -3.73
CA GLY A 79 -42.78 -3.21 -4.34
C GLY A 79 -43.61 -4.30 -5.02
N LEU A 80 -44.70 -4.74 -4.39
CA LEU A 80 -45.61 -5.71 -4.96
C LEU A 80 -46.31 -5.16 -6.22
N GLY A 81 -46.71 -3.88 -6.19
CA GLY A 81 -47.27 -3.19 -7.35
C GLY A 81 -46.31 -3.13 -8.53
N ALA A 82 -45.03 -2.85 -8.30
CA ALA A 82 -44.00 -2.88 -9.35
C ALA A 82 -43.80 -4.29 -9.93
N LEU A 83 -43.90 -5.33 -9.10
CA LEU A 83 -43.85 -6.72 -9.56
C LEU A 83 -45.11 -7.18 -10.30
N ALA A 84 -46.27 -6.55 -10.06
CA ALA A 84 -47.53 -6.95 -10.67
C ALA A 84 -47.60 -6.64 -12.19
N GLY A 85 -46.81 -5.68 -12.66
CA GLY A 85 -46.71 -5.32 -14.09
C GLY A 85 -45.88 -6.29 -14.93
N CYS A 86 -45.30 -7.34 -14.32
CA CYS A 86 -44.38 -8.25 -15.00
C CYS A 86 -45.09 -9.49 -15.55
N GLU A 87 -44.66 -9.99 -16.71
CA GLU A 87 -45.14 -11.27 -17.26
C GLU A 87 -44.73 -12.43 -16.32
N PHE A 88 -45.70 -13.30 -15.98
CA PHE A 88 -45.52 -14.46 -15.09
C PHE A 88 -44.97 -14.13 -13.68
N PRO A 89 -45.80 -13.58 -12.78
CA PRO A 89 -45.40 -13.28 -11.40
C PRO A 89 -45.02 -14.54 -10.61
N ALA A 90 -43.96 -14.46 -9.81
CA ALA A 90 -43.51 -15.58 -8.98
C ALA A 90 -44.53 -15.94 -7.89
N ALA A 91 -44.65 -17.22 -7.56
CA ALA A 91 -45.53 -17.67 -6.47
C ALA A 91 -44.98 -17.29 -5.08
N LEU A 92 -43.66 -17.13 -4.95
CA LEU A 92 -42.97 -16.75 -3.73
C LEU A 92 -42.31 -15.38 -3.89
N ILE A 93 -42.32 -14.60 -2.80
CA ILE A 93 -41.69 -13.28 -2.71
C ILE A 93 -40.78 -13.25 -1.48
N VAL A 94 -39.51 -12.95 -1.69
CA VAL A 94 -38.55 -12.64 -0.62
C VAL A 94 -38.72 -11.15 -0.26
N VAL A 95 -38.86 -10.82 1.02
CA VAL A 95 -38.90 -9.44 1.51
C VAL A 95 -37.75 -9.23 2.48
N LEU A 96 -36.87 -8.27 2.19
CA LEU A 96 -35.67 -7.95 2.97
C LEU A 96 -35.59 -6.45 3.29
N ALA A 97 -35.08 -6.08 4.47
CA ALA A 97 -34.61 -4.71 4.73
C ALA A 97 -33.13 -4.55 4.37
N ALA A 98 -32.76 -3.38 3.85
CA ALA A 98 -31.39 -3.05 3.44
C ALA A 98 -30.51 -2.51 4.59
N ASP A 99 -30.71 -3.02 5.80
CA ASP A 99 -29.98 -2.61 7.01
C ASP A 99 -29.32 -3.75 7.79
N MET A 100 -29.21 -4.91 7.16
CA MET A 100 -28.60 -6.12 7.71
C MET A 100 -27.30 -6.42 6.94
N PRO A 101 -26.14 -5.94 7.41
CA PRO A 101 -24.88 -5.99 6.66
C PRO A 101 -24.31 -7.40 6.45
N PHE A 102 -24.86 -8.40 7.14
CA PHE A 102 -24.38 -9.79 7.14
C PHE A 102 -25.39 -10.79 6.56
N LEU A 103 -26.51 -10.30 6.04
CA LEU A 103 -27.50 -11.16 5.42
C LEU A 103 -26.89 -11.81 4.17
N SER A 104 -26.98 -13.13 4.08
CA SER A 104 -26.33 -13.91 3.03
C SER A 104 -27.35 -14.58 2.10
N ALA A 105 -26.92 -14.92 0.88
CA ALA A 105 -27.74 -15.71 -0.04
C ALA A 105 -28.12 -17.08 0.54
N GLN A 106 -27.21 -17.71 1.29
CA GLN A 106 -27.48 -18.95 1.99
C GLN A 106 -28.65 -18.82 2.99
N ALA A 107 -28.71 -17.73 3.75
CA ALA A 107 -29.82 -17.49 4.68
C ALA A 107 -31.16 -17.35 3.94
N VAL A 108 -31.17 -16.71 2.76
CA VAL A 108 -32.36 -16.60 1.90
C VAL A 108 -32.76 -17.97 1.34
N ASP A 109 -31.80 -18.79 0.90
CA ASP A 109 -32.04 -20.15 0.40
C ASP A 109 -32.64 -21.07 1.48
N GLU A 110 -32.20 -20.93 2.73
CA GLU A 110 -32.74 -21.66 3.87
C GLU A 110 -34.20 -21.24 4.18
N LEU A 111 -34.53 -19.94 4.10
CA LEU A 111 -35.92 -19.47 4.21
C LEU A 111 -36.81 -19.99 3.08
N LEU A 112 -36.30 -19.99 1.85
CA LEU A 112 -37.02 -20.47 0.68
C LEU A 112 -37.32 -21.97 0.79
N SER A 113 -36.32 -22.75 1.19
CA SER A 113 -36.47 -24.19 1.43
C SER A 113 -37.52 -24.45 2.51
N ARG A 114 -37.45 -23.72 3.63
CA ARG A 114 -38.42 -23.83 4.73
C ARG A 114 -39.84 -23.46 4.30
N ALA A 115 -40.01 -22.43 3.48
CA ALA A 115 -41.32 -22.00 2.97
C ALA A 115 -41.93 -23.01 1.99
N GLN A 116 -41.10 -23.68 1.20
CA GLN A 116 -41.53 -24.76 0.32
C GLN A 116 -41.96 -26.00 1.11
N GLU A 117 -41.18 -26.38 2.13
CA GLU A 117 -41.45 -27.55 2.97
C GLU A 117 -42.65 -27.38 3.90
N SER A 118 -42.79 -26.23 4.57
CA SER A 118 -43.83 -26.04 5.59
C SER A 118 -45.21 -25.82 5.00
N GLY A 119 -45.30 -25.31 3.76
CA GLY A 119 -46.57 -24.90 3.18
C GLY A 119 -47.07 -23.54 3.67
N SER A 120 -46.46 -22.95 4.70
CA SER A 120 -46.95 -21.75 5.39
C SER A 120 -47.14 -20.53 4.47
N ASP A 121 -48.05 -19.64 4.84
CA ASP A 121 -48.32 -18.40 4.11
C ASP A 121 -47.14 -17.43 4.15
N ALA A 122 -46.36 -17.43 5.25
CA ALA A 122 -45.07 -16.76 5.33
C ALA A 122 -44.07 -17.48 6.26
N VAL A 123 -42.78 -17.32 5.98
CA VAL A 123 -41.67 -17.78 6.83
C VAL A 123 -40.73 -16.62 7.11
N PHE A 124 -40.44 -16.34 8.38
CA PHE A 124 -39.56 -15.25 8.79
C PHE A 124 -38.26 -15.77 9.41
N ALA A 125 -37.19 -15.01 9.23
CA ALA A 125 -35.99 -15.22 10.02
C ALA A 125 -36.27 -14.92 11.51
N ALA A 126 -35.54 -15.57 12.39
CA ALA A 126 -35.45 -15.23 13.80
C ALA A 126 -33.99 -15.04 14.20
N ASP A 127 -33.72 -14.04 15.02
CA ASP A 127 -32.37 -13.80 15.56
C ASP A 127 -31.99 -14.87 16.60
N ALA A 128 -30.76 -14.79 17.12
CA ALA A 128 -30.25 -15.72 18.12
C ALA A 128 -31.07 -15.76 19.44
N SER A 129 -31.90 -14.75 19.71
CA SER A 129 -32.82 -14.74 20.85
C SER A 129 -34.17 -15.42 20.57
N GLY A 130 -34.38 -15.88 19.33
CA GLY A 130 -35.64 -16.42 18.85
C GLY A 130 -36.68 -15.35 18.48
N ARG A 131 -36.28 -14.07 18.44
CA ARG A 131 -37.19 -12.98 18.07
C ARG A 131 -37.37 -12.95 16.55
N PRO A 132 -38.62 -12.92 16.04
CA PRO A 132 -38.87 -12.84 14.61
C PRO A 132 -38.42 -11.49 14.02
N GLN A 133 -37.73 -11.57 12.89
CA GLN A 133 -37.33 -10.45 12.05
C GLN A 133 -38.29 -10.36 10.86
N TYR A 134 -39.42 -9.66 11.04
CA TYR A 134 -40.50 -9.63 10.04
C TYR A 134 -40.11 -8.99 8.70
N LEU A 135 -39.02 -8.22 8.68
CA LEU A 135 -38.46 -7.62 7.47
C LEU A 135 -37.43 -8.53 6.77
N VAL A 136 -37.32 -9.79 7.19
CA VAL A 136 -36.56 -10.84 6.51
C VAL A 136 -37.45 -12.07 6.45
N GLY A 137 -38.10 -12.27 5.31
CA GLY A 137 -39.01 -13.41 5.16
C GLY A 137 -39.38 -13.74 3.73
N VAL A 138 -39.86 -14.96 3.57
CA VAL A 138 -40.43 -15.49 2.33
C VAL A 138 -41.93 -15.57 2.49
N TRP A 139 -42.64 -15.00 1.52
CA TRP A 139 -44.09 -14.92 1.48
C TRP A 139 -44.64 -15.69 0.29
N ARG A 140 -45.79 -16.35 0.47
CA ARG A 140 -46.63 -16.70 -0.67
C ARG A 140 -47.25 -15.42 -1.21
N ARG A 141 -47.08 -15.16 -2.51
CA ARG A 141 -47.62 -13.96 -3.17
C ARG A 141 -49.10 -13.77 -2.89
N ALA A 142 -49.90 -14.84 -3.00
CA ALA A 142 -51.34 -14.79 -2.77
C ALA A 142 -51.70 -14.40 -1.32
N ALA A 143 -50.92 -14.87 -0.34
CA ALA A 143 -51.13 -14.53 1.07
C ALA A 143 -50.74 -13.07 1.35
N LEU A 144 -49.59 -12.63 0.84
CA LEU A 144 -49.15 -11.23 0.98
C LEU A 144 -50.13 -10.25 0.33
N THR A 145 -50.63 -10.59 -0.86
CA THR A 145 -51.63 -9.77 -1.58
C THR A 145 -52.92 -9.66 -0.77
N ARG A 146 -53.44 -10.80 -0.29
CA ARG A 146 -54.66 -10.83 0.55
C ARG A 146 -54.49 -10.02 1.83
N ALA A 147 -53.36 -10.18 2.52
CA ALA A 147 -53.07 -9.43 3.75
C ALA A 147 -53.00 -7.92 3.52
N LEU A 148 -52.54 -7.48 2.34
CA LEU A 148 -52.55 -6.06 1.96
C LEU A 148 -53.97 -5.56 1.64
N ASP A 149 -54.76 -6.36 0.91
CA ASP A 149 -56.13 -6.01 0.51
C ASP A 149 -57.10 -5.92 1.70
N GLU A 150 -56.83 -6.66 2.79
CA GLU A 150 -57.62 -6.63 4.03
C GLU A 150 -57.35 -5.38 4.91
N LEU A 151 -56.33 -4.58 4.59
CA LEU A 151 -56.02 -3.36 5.34
C LEU A 151 -56.81 -2.16 4.82
N ASP A 152 -57.48 -1.44 5.73
CA ASP A 152 -58.12 -0.15 5.40
C ASP A 152 -57.14 0.91 4.88
N SER A 153 -55.86 0.80 5.29
CA SER A 153 -54.77 1.67 4.84
C SER A 153 -53.41 1.05 5.17
N VAL A 154 -52.47 1.17 4.23
CA VAL A 154 -51.07 0.74 4.35
C VAL A 154 -50.16 1.78 5.01
N VAL A 155 -50.63 3.02 5.17
CA VAL A 155 -49.82 4.15 5.63
C VAL A 155 -49.53 4.04 7.13
N ASN A 156 -48.25 4.16 7.50
CA ASN A 156 -47.71 4.06 8.86
C ASN A 156 -48.09 2.78 9.60
N ARG A 157 -48.34 1.68 8.88
CA ARG A 157 -48.63 0.38 9.48
C ARG A 157 -47.34 -0.37 9.84
N PRO A 158 -47.27 -1.00 11.02
CA PRO A 158 -46.16 -1.87 11.38
C PRO A 158 -46.26 -3.21 10.65
N MET A 159 -45.13 -3.91 10.47
CA MET A 159 -45.11 -5.23 9.82
C MET A 159 -46.07 -6.24 10.44
N LYS A 160 -46.27 -6.18 11.76
CA LYS A 160 -47.19 -7.06 12.49
C LYS A 160 -48.63 -7.03 11.96
N ALA A 161 -49.03 -5.96 11.26
CA ALA A 161 -50.35 -5.85 10.64
C ALA A 161 -50.52 -6.77 9.41
N LEU A 162 -49.42 -7.22 8.78
CA LEU A 162 -49.45 -8.11 7.63
C LEU A 162 -49.19 -9.58 7.97
N VAL A 163 -48.71 -9.88 9.18
CA VAL A 163 -48.28 -11.23 9.55
C VAL A 163 -49.49 -12.16 9.55
N PRO A 164 -49.54 -13.19 8.67
CA PRO A 164 -50.70 -14.07 8.58
C PRO A 164 -50.78 -15.00 9.80
N ALA A 165 -51.91 -15.68 9.98
CA ALA A 165 -52.06 -16.64 11.07
C ALA A 165 -51.16 -17.88 10.88
N ASP A 166 -50.96 -18.32 9.63
CA ASP A 166 -50.09 -19.44 9.28
C ASP A 166 -48.68 -18.94 8.94
N THR A 167 -47.82 -18.88 9.96
CA THR A 167 -46.43 -18.45 9.81
C THR A 167 -45.47 -19.39 10.51
N ALA A 168 -44.30 -19.58 9.93
CA ALA A 168 -43.17 -20.24 10.57
C ALA A 168 -42.01 -19.26 10.80
N THR A 169 -41.15 -19.59 11.75
CA THR A 169 -39.89 -18.88 11.98
C THR A 169 -38.70 -19.83 11.83
N LEU A 170 -37.58 -19.31 11.36
CA LEU A 170 -36.33 -20.04 11.20
C LEU A 170 -35.19 -19.24 11.86
N PRO A 171 -34.52 -19.76 12.90
CA PRO A 171 -33.33 -19.14 13.45
C PRO A 171 -32.22 -19.08 12.41
N LEU A 172 -31.70 -17.88 12.14
CA LEU A 172 -30.66 -17.63 11.13
C LEU A 172 -29.59 -16.68 11.67
N ALA A 173 -28.36 -16.85 11.20
CA ALA A 173 -27.27 -15.94 11.50
C ALA A 173 -27.24 -14.77 10.50
N GLY A 174 -26.71 -13.61 10.92
CA GLY A 174 -26.52 -12.45 10.04
C GLY A 174 -27.80 -11.67 9.71
N VAL A 175 -28.87 -11.90 10.47
CA VAL A 175 -30.17 -11.22 10.34
C VAL A 175 -30.35 -10.07 11.33
N GLU A 176 -29.27 -9.67 12.01
CA GLU A 176 -29.26 -8.52 12.91
C GLU A 176 -29.24 -7.20 12.11
N ASP A 177 -30.18 -6.30 12.43
CA ASP A 177 -30.29 -4.97 11.86
C ASP A 177 -29.35 -3.97 12.54
N CYS A 178 -28.83 -3.01 11.75
CA CYS A 178 -27.94 -1.96 12.24
C CYS A 178 -28.68 -0.65 12.46
N ASP A 179 -29.43 -0.52 13.54
CA ASP A 179 -30.32 0.62 13.80
C ASP A 179 -29.68 1.86 14.43
N THR A 180 -28.50 1.70 15.03
CA THR A 180 -27.78 2.77 15.73
C THR A 180 -26.32 2.89 15.26
N PRO A 181 -25.66 4.04 15.52
CA PRO A 181 -24.22 4.17 15.27
C PRO A 181 -23.37 3.12 16.02
N ASP A 182 -23.82 2.66 17.18
CA ASP A 182 -23.16 1.61 17.95
C ASP A 182 -23.29 0.25 17.26
N ASP A 183 -24.44 -0.06 16.65
CA ASP A 183 -24.65 -1.31 15.91
C ASP A 183 -23.78 -1.36 14.65
N ILE A 184 -23.69 -0.24 13.91
CA ILE A 184 -22.76 -0.12 12.77
C ILE A 184 -21.31 -0.34 13.23
N ARG A 185 -20.91 0.21 14.38
CA ARG A 185 -19.56 0.04 14.91
C ARG A 185 -19.29 -1.44 15.25
N LYS A 186 -20.24 -2.12 15.90
CA LYS A 186 -20.16 -3.55 16.19
C LYS A 186 -20.08 -4.38 14.92
N ALA A 187 -20.90 -4.05 13.92
CA ALA A 187 -20.89 -4.72 12.62
C ALA A 187 -19.56 -4.50 11.89
N ARG A 188 -19.04 -3.28 11.79
CA ARG A 188 -17.70 -3.04 11.21
C ARG A 188 -16.60 -3.82 11.93
N THR A 189 -16.67 -3.88 13.25
CA THR A 189 -15.73 -4.68 14.05
C THR A 189 -15.83 -6.17 13.73
N ALA A 190 -17.05 -6.71 13.63
CA ALA A 190 -17.30 -8.11 13.29
C ALA A 190 -16.88 -8.45 11.86
N ALA A 191 -17.21 -7.60 10.89
CA ALA A 191 -16.79 -7.73 9.50
C ALA A 191 -15.26 -7.71 9.37
N GLY A 192 -14.61 -6.80 10.10
CA GLY A 192 -13.15 -6.78 10.21
C GLY A 192 -12.61 -8.10 10.77
N ARG A 193 -13.23 -8.65 11.82
CA ARG A 193 -12.84 -9.97 12.38
C ARG A 193 -12.93 -11.10 11.36
N ALA A 194 -13.86 -11.04 10.42
CA ALA A 194 -14.03 -12.03 9.36
C ALA A 194 -13.14 -11.81 8.12
N ALA A 195 -12.54 -10.62 7.94
CA ALA A 195 -11.65 -10.37 6.81
C ALA A 195 -10.37 -11.22 6.89
N GLU A 196 -10.10 -11.97 5.82
CA GLU A 196 -8.93 -12.84 5.71
C GLU A 196 -7.62 -12.04 5.82
N PRO A 197 -6.63 -12.51 6.61
CA PRO A 197 -5.32 -11.87 6.69
C PRO A 197 -4.59 -11.91 5.35
N LEU A 198 -3.94 -10.80 4.96
CA LEU A 198 -3.20 -10.71 3.70
C LEU A 198 -1.87 -11.48 3.78
N TRP A 199 -1.44 -12.06 2.66
CA TRP A 199 -0.07 -12.54 2.49
C TRP A 199 0.92 -11.37 2.43
N LEU A 200 2.21 -11.65 2.68
CA LEU A 200 3.24 -10.61 2.72
C LEU A 200 3.34 -9.84 1.39
N ASP A 201 3.33 -10.54 0.26
CA ASP A 201 3.45 -9.91 -1.05
C ASP A 201 2.20 -9.10 -1.40
N GLU A 202 1.01 -9.60 -1.08
CA GLU A 202 -0.25 -8.84 -1.23
C GLU A 202 -0.22 -7.55 -0.39
N ALA A 203 0.25 -7.63 0.85
CA ALA A 203 0.39 -6.46 1.71
C ALA A 203 1.37 -5.43 1.12
N ARG A 204 2.53 -5.88 0.60
CA ARG A 204 3.49 -5.01 -0.07
C ARG A 204 2.89 -4.35 -1.32
N ASP A 205 2.11 -5.08 -2.11
CA ASP A 205 1.47 -4.54 -3.30
C ASP A 205 0.38 -3.52 -2.96
N VAL A 206 -0.42 -3.78 -1.91
CA VAL A 206 -1.36 -2.80 -1.37
C VAL A 206 -0.64 -1.53 -0.93
N LEU A 207 0.47 -1.66 -0.21
CA LEU A 207 1.27 -0.51 0.25
C LEU A 207 1.86 0.29 -0.91
N ARG A 208 2.25 -0.35 -2.02
CA ARG A 208 2.78 0.35 -3.20
C ARG A 208 1.72 1.10 -4.00
N THR A 209 0.49 0.58 -4.03
CA THR A 209 -0.51 0.97 -5.05
C THR A 209 -1.72 1.70 -4.49
N ARG A 210 -2.08 1.48 -3.21
CA ARG A 210 -3.32 2.02 -2.63
C ARG A 210 -3.12 3.18 -1.66
N ILE A 211 -1.88 3.56 -1.35
CA ILE A 211 -1.59 4.72 -0.49
C ILE A 211 -1.41 5.99 -1.30
N SER A 212 -1.67 7.14 -0.67
CA SER A 212 -1.52 8.44 -1.30
C SER A 212 -0.06 8.83 -1.44
N ARG A 213 0.36 9.17 -2.67
CA ARG A 213 1.73 9.68 -2.93
C ARG A 213 1.93 11.05 -2.29
N LEU A 214 3.12 11.29 -1.75
CA LEU A 214 3.52 12.60 -1.23
C LEU A 214 3.54 13.64 -2.34
N PRO A 215 3.20 14.91 -2.05
CA PRO A 215 3.19 15.97 -3.05
C PRO A 215 4.58 16.16 -3.68
N VAL A 216 4.59 16.53 -4.96
CA VAL A 216 5.82 16.90 -5.67
C VAL A 216 6.29 18.26 -5.16
N ARG A 217 7.59 18.40 -4.94
CA ARG A 217 8.22 19.68 -4.61
C ARG A 217 9.55 19.84 -5.35
N PRO A 218 9.94 21.06 -5.73
CA PRO A 218 11.30 21.32 -6.17
C PRO A 218 12.26 21.22 -4.97
N ALA A 219 13.43 20.63 -5.20
CA ALA A 219 14.48 20.53 -4.17
C ALA A 219 15.87 20.52 -4.80
N THR A 220 16.88 20.99 -4.07
CA THR A 220 18.26 20.67 -4.42
C THR A 220 18.51 19.18 -4.16
N LEU A 221 19.13 18.49 -5.12
CA LEU A 221 19.32 17.04 -5.01
C LEU A 221 20.17 16.65 -3.79
N ARG A 222 21.12 17.52 -3.42
CA ARG A 222 21.95 17.35 -2.21
C ARG A 222 21.13 17.34 -0.92
N ALA A 223 20.09 18.19 -0.82
CA ALA A 223 19.22 18.25 0.36
C ALA A 223 18.03 17.27 0.27
N ALA A 224 17.85 16.61 -0.88
CA ALA A 224 16.76 15.67 -1.14
C ALA A 224 17.21 14.20 -1.05
N ARG A 225 18.34 13.89 -0.41
CA ARG A 225 18.76 12.50 -0.21
C ARG A 225 17.65 11.71 0.50
N GLY A 226 17.32 10.52 -0.02
CA GLY A 226 16.20 9.70 0.46
C GLY A 226 14.84 10.04 -0.18
N ALA A 227 14.75 11.13 -0.94
CA ALA A 227 13.62 11.41 -1.81
C ALA A 227 13.67 10.55 -3.09
N THR A 228 12.71 10.75 -3.97
CA THR A 228 12.63 10.11 -5.29
C THR A 228 12.32 11.15 -6.35
N LEU A 229 12.94 11.05 -7.52
CA LEU A 229 12.60 11.89 -8.68
C LEU A 229 11.12 11.74 -9.05
N ALA A 230 10.40 12.85 -9.12
CA ALA A 230 9.01 12.88 -9.57
C ALA A 230 8.89 12.91 -11.10
N GLU A 231 9.93 13.39 -11.77
CA GLU A 231 10.05 13.55 -13.23
C GLU A 231 11.43 13.04 -13.68
N PRO A 232 11.62 12.70 -14.97
CA PRO A 232 12.94 12.33 -15.49
C PRO A 232 13.95 13.45 -15.30
N LEU A 233 15.19 13.10 -14.95
CA LEU A 233 16.32 14.01 -14.92
C LEU A 233 16.95 14.05 -16.31
N LEU A 234 16.95 15.23 -16.92
CA LEU A 234 17.54 15.48 -18.24
C LEU A 234 18.84 16.25 -18.09
N ALA A 235 19.84 15.95 -18.90
CA ALA A 235 21.12 16.65 -18.85
C ALA A 235 20.95 18.12 -19.26
N ALA A 236 21.50 19.04 -18.47
CA ALA A 236 21.51 20.46 -18.80
C ALA A 236 22.70 20.84 -19.69
N ASP A 237 23.80 20.08 -19.62
CA ASP A 237 24.95 20.23 -20.52
C ASP A 237 25.55 18.86 -20.94
N ALA A 238 26.39 18.89 -21.96
CA ALA A 238 27.12 17.74 -22.47
C ALA A 238 28.19 17.26 -21.47
N LEU A 239 28.43 15.94 -21.44
CA LEU A 239 29.59 15.36 -20.74
C LEU A 239 30.43 14.48 -21.70
N PRO A 240 31.73 14.75 -21.83
CA PRO A 240 32.44 15.97 -21.43
C PRO A 240 31.86 17.24 -22.07
N ARG A 241 32.07 18.41 -21.46
CA ARG A 241 31.58 19.70 -22.00
C ARG A 241 32.37 20.21 -23.21
N PHE A 242 33.60 19.73 -23.37
CA PHE A 242 34.51 20.05 -24.46
C PHE A 242 35.24 18.78 -24.88
N ASP A 243 35.85 18.80 -26.06
CA ASP A 243 36.82 17.77 -26.41
C ASP A 243 38.02 17.87 -25.46
N VAL A 244 38.36 16.77 -24.79
CA VAL A 244 39.44 16.72 -23.78
C VAL A 244 40.41 15.59 -24.05
N SER A 245 41.66 15.79 -23.65
CA SER A 245 42.66 14.71 -23.72
C SER A 245 42.33 13.61 -22.70
N ALA A 246 42.35 12.35 -23.15
CA ALA A 246 42.19 11.20 -22.27
C ALA A 246 43.49 10.83 -21.54
N MET A 247 44.64 11.33 -22.01
CA MET A 247 45.97 10.95 -21.57
C MET A 247 46.92 12.16 -21.52
N ASP A 248 48.02 12.02 -20.79
CA ASP A 248 49.14 12.96 -20.87
C ASP A 248 49.95 12.68 -22.13
N GLY A 249 50.31 13.73 -22.86
CA GLY A 249 51.08 13.59 -24.09
C GLY A 249 51.10 14.87 -24.92
N TYR A 250 50.85 14.72 -26.21
CA TYR A 250 50.89 15.78 -27.20
C TYR A 250 49.63 15.74 -28.05
N ALA A 251 48.84 16.81 -28.04
CA ALA A 251 47.80 16.99 -29.03
C ALA A 251 48.47 17.38 -30.34
N VAL A 252 48.18 16.65 -31.42
CA VAL A 252 48.82 16.82 -32.72
C VAL A 252 47.81 17.16 -33.81
N GLY A 253 48.21 17.99 -34.76
CA GLY A 253 47.47 18.28 -35.99
C GLY A 253 48.06 17.53 -37.18
N GLY A 254 47.27 16.69 -37.85
CA GLY A 254 47.72 15.90 -39.01
C GLY A 254 48.70 14.78 -38.68
N GLU A 255 49.39 14.26 -39.69
CA GLU A 255 50.46 13.27 -39.53
C GLU A 255 51.81 13.93 -39.21
N GLY A 256 52.68 13.20 -38.51
CA GLY A 256 53.98 13.69 -38.07
C GLY A 256 55.06 13.63 -39.16
N PRO A 257 56.26 14.17 -38.87
CA PRO A 257 56.66 14.76 -37.59
C PRO A 257 56.06 16.15 -37.34
N TRP A 258 55.97 16.55 -36.08
CA TRP A 258 55.29 17.79 -35.67
C TRP A 258 56.23 18.81 -35.05
N ARG A 259 56.02 20.09 -35.34
CA ARG A 259 56.67 21.20 -34.64
C ARG A 259 56.00 21.40 -33.28
N LEU A 260 56.73 21.11 -32.20
CA LEU A 260 56.24 21.35 -30.83
C LEU A 260 56.20 22.85 -30.53
N ARG A 261 55.02 23.35 -30.23
CA ARG A 261 54.81 24.70 -29.72
C ARG A 261 55.17 24.81 -28.24
N ARG A 262 55.40 26.03 -27.79
CA ARG A 262 55.85 26.33 -26.41
C ARG A 262 54.72 26.41 -25.39
N ASP A 263 53.48 26.58 -25.84
CA ASP A 263 52.33 26.55 -24.97
C ASP A 263 52.01 25.12 -24.52
N ILE A 264 51.25 25.01 -23.43
CA ILE A 264 50.88 23.73 -22.79
C ILE A 264 49.41 23.83 -22.41
N GLY A 265 48.62 22.82 -22.76
CA GLY A 265 47.24 22.73 -22.28
C GLY A 265 47.14 21.97 -20.97
N PHE A 266 46.58 22.61 -19.96
CA PHE A 266 46.36 22.07 -18.61
C PHE A 266 44.88 21.83 -18.33
N ALA A 267 44.56 20.85 -17.50
CA ALA A 267 43.20 20.64 -17.01
C ALA A 267 42.71 21.87 -16.22
N GLY A 268 41.50 22.35 -16.56
CA GLY A 268 40.93 23.57 -15.97
C GLY A 268 41.54 24.89 -16.49
N GLY A 269 42.54 24.83 -17.38
CA GLY A 269 43.10 26.00 -18.06
C GLY A 269 42.31 26.42 -19.30
N GLU A 270 42.70 27.55 -19.89
CA GLU A 270 42.19 27.96 -21.20
C GLU A 270 42.59 26.96 -22.29
N ARG A 271 41.72 26.79 -23.30
CA ARG A 271 42.05 25.96 -24.46
C ARG A 271 43.25 26.58 -25.19
N PRO A 272 44.32 25.82 -25.52
CA PRO A 272 45.40 26.36 -26.32
C PRO A 272 44.90 26.75 -27.72
N ALA A 273 45.59 27.71 -28.37
CA ALA A 273 45.22 28.12 -29.72
C ALA A 273 45.29 26.94 -30.70
N GLY A 274 44.37 26.90 -31.67
CA GLY A 274 44.21 25.79 -32.62
C GLY A 274 45.52 25.35 -33.30
N LEU A 275 45.56 24.08 -33.69
CA LEU A 275 46.70 23.43 -34.34
C LEU A 275 46.50 23.38 -35.85
N LEU A 276 47.56 23.73 -36.59
CA LEU A 276 47.67 23.43 -38.02
C LEU A 276 48.24 22.01 -38.21
N SER A 277 48.10 21.48 -39.43
CA SER A 277 48.77 20.22 -39.79
C SER A 277 50.29 20.36 -39.65
N GLY A 278 50.93 19.38 -38.99
CA GLY A 278 52.35 19.40 -38.67
C GLY A 278 52.70 20.16 -37.38
N GLU A 279 51.72 20.57 -36.56
CA GLU A 279 51.96 21.18 -35.25
C GLU A 279 51.56 20.26 -34.09
N ALA A 280 52.24 20.43 -32.96
CA ALA A 280 51.92 19.74 -31.71
C ALA A 280 51.94 20.71 -30.53
N VAL A 281 51.14 20.43 -29.51
CA VAL A 281 51.19 21.09 -28.21
C VAL A 281 51.21 20.05 -27.11
N ARG A 282 52.00 20.29 -26.05
CA ARG A 282 51.97 19.44 -24.85
C ARG A 282 50.58 19.56 -24.21
N ILE A 283 49.97 18.42 -23.89
CA ILE A 283 48.61 18.36 -23.35
C ILE A 283 48.57 17.42 -22.14
N ALA A 284 47.93 17.87 -21.06
CA ALA A 284 47.65 17.05 -19.90
C ALA A 284 46.27 16.38 -20.02
N THR A 285 46.08 15.28 -19.30
CA THR A 285 44.80 14.57 -19.16
C THR A 285 43.72 15.52 -18.64
N GLY A 286 42.57 15.54 -19.30
CA GLY A 286 41.44 16.42 -18.98
C GLY A 286 41.57 17.85 -19.48
N ALA A 287 42.70 18.23 -20.10
CA ALA A 287 42.83 19.54 -20.75
C ALA A 287 42.01 19.61 -22.04
N HIS A 288 41.50 20.80 -22.36
CA HIS A 288 40.79 21.03 -23.62
C HIS A 288 41.77 20.88 -24.78
N VAL A 289 41.46 19.98 -25.73
CA VAL A 289 42.31 19.85 -26.92
C VAL A 289 42.11 21.06 -27.83
N PRO A 290 43.17 21.57 -28.49
CA PRO A 290 43.03 22.65 -29.46
C PRO A 290 42.16 22.24 -30.64
N ASP A 291 41.49 23.22 -31.25
CA ASP A 291 40.82 23.00 -32.54
C ASP A 291 41.85 22.55 -33.59
N GLY A 292 41.48 21.62 -34.47
CA GLY A 292 42.40 21.02 -35.43
C GLY A 292 43.22 19.83 -34.91
N THR A 293 43.06 19.45 -33.64
CA THR A 293 43.65 18.20 -33.09
C THR A 293 43.09 16.97 -33.81
N THR A 294 43.97 16.18 -34.42
CA THR A 294 43.63 14.90 -35.07
C THR A 294 43.76 13.74 -34.10
N SER A 295 44.77 13.74 -33.23
CA SER A 295 44.96 12.73 -32.19
C SER A 295 45.78 13.27 -31.02
N VAL A 296 45.86 12.47 -29.95
CA VAL A 296 46.82 12.69 -28.85
C VAL A 296 47.85 11.56 -28.91
N VAL A 297 49.14 11.92 -28.96
CA VAL A 297 50.27 11.00 -28.86
C VAL A 297 50.71 11.00 -27.40
N ARG A 298 50.66 9.85 -26.72
CA ARG A 298 51.06 9.74 -25.31
C ARG A 298 52.55 9.99 -25.14
N ASP A 299 52.94 10.43 -23.94
CA ASP A 299 54.35 10.68 -23.63
C ASP A 299 55.25 9.49 -23.91
N GLU A 300 54.82 8.28 -23.55
CA GLU A 300 55.57 7.05 -23.78
C GLU A 300 55.70 6.66 -25.26
N PHE A 301 54.96 7.33 -26.16
CA PHE A 301 54.95 7.06 -27.61
C PHE A 301 55.53 8.20 -28.44
N ALA A 302 56.11 9.22 -27.80
CA ALA A 302 56.67 10.37 -28.48
C ALA A 302 58.14 10.58 -28.11
N GLU A 303 58.95 11.01 -29.07
CA GLU A 303 60.34 11.40 -28.85
C GLU A 303 60.68 12.68 -29.60
N HIS A 304 61.69 13.40 -29.10
CA HIS A 304 62.26 14.53 -29.80
C HIS A 304 63.35 14.05 -30.75
N GLY A 305 63.13 14.26 -32.05
CA GLY A 305 64.09 13.92 -33.09
C GLY A 305 65.31 14.86 -33.08
N PRO A 306 66.42 14.46 -33.73
CA PRO A 306 67.61 15.30 -33.88
C PRO A 306 67.36 16.54 -34.76
N ASP A 307 66.25 16.55 -35.52
CA ASP A 307 65.74 17.68 -36.30
C ASP A 307 65.00 18.73 -35.45
N GLY A 308 64.84 18.48 -34.15
CA GLY A 308 64.09 19.34 -33.22
C GLY A 308 62.57 19.21 -33.34
N LEU A 309 62.08 18.25 -34.13
CA LEU A 309 60.65 17.95 -34.25
C LEU A 309 60.23 16.85 -33.27
N LEU A 310 58.94 16.78 -32.99
CA LEU A 310 58.32 15.70 -32.24
C LEU A 310 57.97 14.56 -33.19
N HIS A 311 58.41 13.35 -32.88
CA HIS A 311 58.14 12.14 -33.63
C HIS A 311 57.34 11.16 -32.78
N ARG A 312 56.49 10.37 -33.43
CA ARG A 312 55.89 9.20 -32.81
C ARG A 312 56.88 8.04 -32.91
N LEU A 313 57.07 7.31 -31.82
CA LEU A 313 57.91 6.12 -31.83
C LEU A 313 57.37 5.05 -32.81
N PRO A 314 58.25 4.35 -33.55
CA PRO A 314 57.84 3.25 -34.42
C PRO A 314 57.05 2.16 -33.68
N ASP A 315 56.16 1.48 -34.40
CA ASP A 315 55.35 0.35 -33.89
C ASP A 315 54.47 0.65 -32.66
N THR A 316 54.22 1.93 -32.36
CA THR A 316 53.30 2.34 -31.29
C THR A 316 51.85 2.41 -31.75
N PRO A 317 50.87 2.08 -30.89
CA PRO A 317 49.47 2.07 -31.28
C PRO A 317 48.93 3.49 -31.52
N ILE A 318 48.14 3.65 -32.59
CA ILE A 318 47.31 4.85 -32.82
C ILE A 318 45.98 4.63 -32.10
N ARG A 319 45.68 5.49 -31.13
CA ARG A 319 44.47 5.43 -30.31
C ARG A 319 43.70 6.75 -30.38
N GLY A 320 42.38 6.66 -30.25
CA GLY A 320 41.52 7.82 -30.03
C GLY A 320 41.62 8.29 -28.58
N ASP A 321 42.75 8.92 -28.21
CA ASP A 321 42.98 9.46 -26.86
C ASP A 321 42.37 10.87 -26.68
N VAL A 322 41.31 11.19 -27.44
CA VAL A 322 40.48 12.39 -27.29
C VAL A 322 39.07 11.96 -26.92
N ARG A 323 38.58 12.38 -25.75
CA ARG A 323 37.17 12.22 -25.38
C ARG A 323 36.38 13.37 -25.97
N ARG A 324 35.37 13.06 -26.78
CA ARG A 324 34.62 14.07 -27.53
C ARG A 324 33.54 14.69 -26.66
N ARG A 325 33.22 15.97 -26.92
CA ARG A 325 32.12 16.65 -26.25
C ARG A 325 30.83 15.85 -26.38
N GLY A 326 30.20 15.56 -25.25
CA GLY A 326 28.93 14.85 -25.17
C GLY A 326 29.00 13.38 -25.60
N GLU A 327 30.17 12.75 -25.48
CA GLU A 327 30.35 11.31 -25.67
C GLU A 327 29.51 10.46 -24.70
N TYR A 328 29.24 10.97 -23.48
CA TYR A 328 28.33 10.31 -22.53
C TYR A 328 26.87 10.75 -22.70
N TRP A 329 26.63 12.06 -22.84
CA TRP A 329 25.30 12.63 -23.08
C TRP A 329 25.39 14.05 -23.65
N GLN A 330 24.34 14.47 -24.35
CA GLN A 330 24.09 15.83 -24.81
C GLN A 330 23.01 16.52 -23.97
N PRO A 331 22.90 17.86 -24.04
CA PRO A 331 21.80 18.57 -23.39
C PRO A 331 20.43 18.03 -23.85
N GLY A 332 19.55 17.77 -22.90
CA GLY A 332 18.22 17.19 -23.12
C GLY A 332 18.15 15.66 -23.05
N ASP A 333 19.29 14.96 -23.07
CA ASP A 333 19.30 13.50 -22.97
C ASP A 333 18.82 13.02 -21.59
N PRO A 334 18.08 11.90 -21.52
CA PRO A 334 17.63 11.34 -20.25
C PRO A 334 18.80 10.72 -19.47
N VAL A 335 19.02 11.22 -18.25
CA VAL A 335 20.07 10.75 -17.34
C VAL A 335 19.52 9.73 -16.34
N ALA A 336 18.31 9.98 -15.83
CA ALA A 336 17.61 9.07 -14.94
C ALA A 336 16.09 9.21 -15.11
N PRO A 337 15.31 8.11 -15.09
CA PRO A 337 13.87 8.20 -15.19
C PRO A 337 13.21 8.72 -13.89
N ALA A 338 11.95 9.15 -13.99
CA ALA A 338 11.10 9.35 -12.83
C ALA A 338 11.01 8.05 -12.00
N GLY A 339 10.85 8.18 -10.69
CA GLY A 339 10.89 7.04 -9.77
C GLY A 339 12.30 6.59 -9.36
N THR A 340 13.36 7.24 -9.87
CA THR A 340 14.73 6.96 -9.41
C THR A 340 14.97 7.55 -8.01
N PRO A 341 15.42 6.75 -7.02
CA PRO A 341 15.76 7.26 -5.70
C PRO A 341 16.95 8.23 -5.71
N VAL A 342 16.87 9.29 -4.90
CA VAL A 342 17.94 10.27 -4.72
C VAL A 342 19.02 9.71 -3.80
N THR A 343 19.97 9.00 -4.42
CA THR A 343 21.15 8.41 -3.79
C THR A 343 22.40 9.29 -4.01
N ALA A 344 23.52 8.93 -3.38
CA ALA A 344 24.80 9.58 -3.64
C ALA A 344 25.23 9.47 -5.13
N ALA A 345 24.92 8.33 -5.78
CA ALA A 345 25.21 8.12 -7.18
C ALA A 345 24.39 9.08 -8.06
N LEU A 346 23.08 9.20 -7.81
CA LEU A 346 22.23 10.12 -8.56
C LEU A 346 22.68 11.57 -8.37
N ILE A 347 23.02 11.97 -7.14
CA ILE A 347 23.51 13.34 -6.87
C ILE A 347 24.80 13.63 -7.66
N SER A 348 25.74 12.68 -7.71
CA SER A 348 27.00 12.81 -8.46
C SER A 348 26.76 12.93 -9.97
N VAL A 349 25.92 12.05 -10.52
CA VAL A 349 25.58 12.04 -11.94
C VAL A 349 24.82 13.30 -12.32
N ALA A 350 23.86 13.74 -11.51
CA ALA A 350 23.12 14.98 -11.76
C ALA A 350 24.02 16.21 -11.73
N ALA A 351 24.99 16.28 -10.80
CA ALA A 351 25.99 17.33 -10.80
C ALA A 351 26.84 17.33 -12.08
N SER A 352 27.25 16.15 -12.56
CA SER A 352 27.99 16.00 -13.82
C SER A 352 27.15 16.38 -15.05
N ALA A 353 25.83 16.23 -14.96
CA ALA A 353 24.86 16.64 -15.96
C ALA A 353 24.39 18.10 -15.78
N GLU A 354 24.97 18.84 -14.83
CA GLU A 354 24.67 20.25 -14.52
C GLU A 354 23.24 20.50 -14.04
N VAL A 355 22.65 19.51 -13.37
CA VAL A 355 21.33 19.57 -12.74
C VAL A 355 21.48 19.58 -11.23
N ILE A 356 21.23 20.74 -10.62
CA ILE A 356 21.32 20.92 -9.16
C ILE A 356 19.97 20.73 -8.44
N THR A 357 18.86 21.01 -9.13
CA THR A 357 17.50 20.95 -8.60
C THR A 357 16.62 20.05 -9.46
N ALA A 358 15.71 19.33 -8.81
CA ALA A 358 14.74 18.47 -9.49
C ALA A 358 13.40 18.48 -8.75
N ALA A 359 12.34 18.10 -9.46
CA ALA A 359 11.06 17.77 -8.88
C ALA A 359 11.18 16.41 -8.17
N VAL A 360 10.88 16.37 -6.87
CA VAL A 360 11.01 15.16 -6.03
C VAL A 360 9.78 14.92 -5.16
N ARG A 361 9.62 13.69 -4.70
CA ARG A 361 8.72 13.30 -3.60
C ARG A 361 9.53 12.79 -2.42
N GLY A 362 9.21 13.24 -1.22
CA GLY A 362 9.96 12.91 0.00
C GLY A 362 11.17 13.83 0.28
N PRO A 363 12.13 13.43 1.13
CA PRO A 363 12.18 12.14 1.84
C PRO A 363 10.97 11.96 2.75
N VAL A 364 10.58 10.70 2.99
CA VAL A 364 9.47 10.39 3.91
C VAL A 364 9.85 10.82 5.31
N ARG A 365 8.97 11.56 6.00
CA ARG A 365 9.16 11.99 7.38
C ARG A 365 8.31 11.12 8.30
N ALA A 366 8.95 10.39 9.21
CA ALA A 366 8.29 9.47 10.11
C ALA A 366 8.26 9.98 11.56
N ARG A 367 7.12 9.83 12.22
CA ARG A 367 6.98 9.93 13.68
C ARG A 367 6.87 8.53 14.27
N ILE A 368 7.62 8.27 15.33
CA ILE A 368 7.58 6.98 16.04
C ILE A 368 6.74 7.12 17.30
N VAL A 369 5.79 6.21 17.49
CA VAL A 369 4.94 6.14 18.67
C VAL A 369 5.15 4.80 19.35
N MET A 370 5.79 4.83 20.51
CA MET A 370 6.01 3.66 21.36
C MET A 370 4.85 3.53 22.34
N THR A 371 4.17 2.38 22.38
CA THR A 371 3.06 2.15 23.31
C THR A 371 3.45 1.19 24.43
N GLY A 372 2.75 1.28 25.56
CA GLY A 372 2.86 0.35 26.68
C GLY A 372 3.54 0.98 27.88
N ASP A 373 2.79 1.20 28.96
CA ASP A 373 3.27 1.85 30.19
C ASP A 373 4.39 1.04 30.90
N GLU A 374 4.55 -0.23 30.53
CA GLU A 374 5.67 -1.07 30.94
C GLU A 374 6.99 -0.65 30.28
N ILE A 375 6.95 0.03 29.12
CA ILE A 375 8.15 0.37 28.35
C ILE A 375 8.78 1.66 28.87
N ARG A 376 10.01 1.57 29.36
CA ARG A 376 10.74 2.72 29.88
C ARG A 376 12.00 3.05 29.06
N GLY A 377 12.01 4.24 28.47
CA GLY A 377 13.15 4.74 27.68
C GLY A 377 14.40 5.07 28.50
N SER A 378 14.27 5.75 29.64
CA SER A 378 15.41 6.27 30.42
C SER A 378 15.21 6.15 31.93
N GLY A 379 16.30 6.25 32.71
CA GLY A 379 16.27 6.15 34.17
C GLY A 379 16.02 4.72 34.71
N PRO A 380 15.96 4.53 36.03
CA PRO A 380 15.81 3.20 36.64
C PRO A 380 14.46 2.56 36.29
N LEU A 381 14.45 1.23 36.16
CA LEU A 381 13.21 0.48 35.98
C LEU A 381 12.45 0.39 37.31
N HIS A 382 11.12 0.51 37.26
CA HIS A 382 10.25 0.20 38.37
C HIS A 382 9.69 -1.23 38.24
N PRO A 383 9.14 -1.83 39.31
CA PRO A 383 8.44 -3.11 39.21
C PRO A 383 7.38 -3.08 38.10
N GLY A 384 7.36 -4.11 37.26
CA GLY A 384 6.45 -4.22 36.11
C GLY A 384 6.91 -3.50 34.85
N GLN A 385 8.07 -2.82 34.85
CA GLN A 385 8.62 -2.15 33.68
C GLN A 385 9.77 -2.92 33.04
N THR A 386 9.90 -2.77 31.72
CA THR A 386 11.02 -3.25 30.90
C THR A 386 11.69 -2.08 30.16
N ARG A 387 12.94 -2.28 29.73
CA ARG A 387 13.71 -1.27 29.00
C ARG A 387 13.23 -1.20 27.56
N ASP A 388 13.07 0.02 27.04
CA ASP A 388 12.95 0.23 25.60
C ASP A 388 14.22 -0.24 24.89
N SER A 389 14.12 -1.34 24.14
CA SER A 389 15.24 -1.96 23.42
C SER A 389 15.19 -1.71 21.91
N ILE A 390 14.15 -1.05 21.40
CA ILE A 390 13.97 -0.83 19.96
C ILE A 390 13.86 0.64 19.58
N GLY A 391 13.24 1.49 20.41
CA GLY A 391 13.13 2.92 20.18
C GLY A 391 14.47 3.59 19.81
N PRO A 392 15.59 3.30 20.51
CA PRO A 392 16.89 3.88 20.20
C PRO A 392 17.46 3.53 18.81
N ILE A 393 17.07 2.40 18.22
CA ILE A 393 17.63 1.92 16.94
C ILE A 393 16.73 2.17 15.74
N LEU A 394 15.42 2.42 15.95
CA LEU A 394 14.46 2.65 14.88
C LEU A 394 14.85 3.80 13.94
N PRO A 395 15.34 4.97 14.42
CA PRO A 395 15.78 6.04 13.52
C PRO A 395 16.90 5.60 12.56
N GLY A 396 17.83 4.76 13.05
CA GLY A 396 18.89 4.19 12.22
C GLY A 396 18.34 3.28 11.13
N ILE A 397 17.45 2.34 11.49
CA ILE A 397 16.80 1.43 10.55
C ILE A 397 15.98 2.20 9.50
N LEU A 398 15.22 3.21 9.91
CA LEU A 398 14.45 4.08 9.01
C LEU A 398 15.37 4.79 8.01
N SER A 399 16.52 5.27 8.46
CA SER A 399 17.48 5.97 7.59
C SER A 399 18.06 5.10 6.47
N TRP A 400 18.14 3.77 6.66
CA TRP A 400 18.59 2.82 5.62
C TRP A 400 17.69 2.82 4.37
N TYR A 401 16.45 3.25 4.53
CA TYR A 401 15.42 3.37 3.49
C TYR A 401 15.11 4.83 3.14
N GLY A 402 15.95 5.78 3.54
CA GLY A 402 15.80 7.19 3.20
C GLY A 402 14.69 7.91 3.97
N VAL A 403 14.21 7.33 5.08
CA VAL A 403 13.19 7.92 5.94
C VAL A 403 13.85 8.79 7.02
N THR A 404 13.38 10.03 7.14
CA THR A 404 13.80 10.97 8.18
C THR A 404 12.91 10.81 9.40
N THR A 405 13.48 10.53 10.57
CA THR A 405 12.70 10.50 11.83
C THR A 405 12.54 11.92 12.36
N LEU A 406 11.30 12.32 12.66
CA LEU A 406 10.98 13.61 13.26
C LEU A 406 11.16 13.57 14.78
N ASP A 407 10.51 12.61 15.42
CA ASP A 407 10.51 12.43 16.86
C ASP A 407 10.14 10.98 17.23
N LEU A 408 10.33 10.67 18.51
CA LEU A 408 9.89 9.44 19.15
C LEU A 408 9.09 9.84 20.38
N VAL A 409 7.82 9.43 20.40
CA VAL A 409 6.86 9.75 21.46
C VAL A 409 6.44 8.47 22.15
N HIS A 410 6.30 8.53 23.47
CA HIS A 410 5.73 7.44 24.26
C HIS A 410 4.25 7.71 24.50
N LEU A 411 3.40 6.78 24.09
CA LEU A 411 1.97 6.82 24.25
C LEU A 411 1.55 6.07 25.52
N ARG A 412 0.94 6.80 26.44
CA ARG A 412 0.38 6.23 27.67
C ARG A 412 -0.88 5.43 27.39
N ASP A 413 -1.15 4.40 28.18
CA ASP A 413 -2.38 3.62 28.08
C ASP A 413 -3.56 4.39 28.69
N THR A 414 -4.23 5.19 27.86
CA THR A 414 -5.49 5.86 28.22
C THR A 414 -6.56 5.59 27.16
N ALA A 415 -7.83 5.68 27.54
CA ALA A 415 -8.96 5.33 26.68
C ALA A 415 -8.98 6.07 25.32
N ASN A 416 -8.42 7.28 25.26
CA ASN A 416 -8.44 8.16 24.08
C ASN A 416 -7.04 8.41 23.49
N ALA A 417 -5.99 7.75 24.01
CA ALA A 417 -4.61 8.04 23.66
C ALA A 417 -4.34 7.94 22.15
N PHE A 418 -4.87 6.89 21.51
CA PHE A 418 -4.75 6.75 20.06
C PHE A 418 -5.51 7.83 19.30
N ASP A 419 -6.69 8.27 19.74
CA ASP A 419 -7.43 9.33 19.06
C ASP A 419 -6.63 10.63 19.06
N GLU A 420 -6.00 10.97 20.19
CA GLU A 420 -5.15 12.16 20.32
C GLU A 420 -3.93 12.10 19.40
N VAL A 421 -3.25 10.95 19.36
CA VAL A 421 -2.10 10.74 18.48
C VAL A 421 -2.48 10.81 17.00
N LEU A 422 -3.58 10.19 16.61
CA LEU A 422 -4.07 10.20 15.22
C LEU A 422 -4.49 11.62 14.80
N ALA A 423 -5.13 12.38 15.69
CA ALA A 423 -5.54 13.76 15.42
C ALA A 423 -4.33 14.71 15.31
N ALA A 424 -3.28 14.49 16.11
CA ALA A 424 -2.07 15.32 16.10
C ALA A 424 -1.11 15.00 14.95
N ALA A 425 -1.27 13.85 14.29
CA ALA A 425 -0.42 13.43 13.18
C ALA A 425 -0.79 14.17 11.88
N THR A 426 -0.34 15.43 11.75
CA THR A 426 -0.55 16.25 10.54
C THR A 426 0.74 16.75 9.90
N ASP A 427 1.85 16.69 10.62
CA ASP A 427 3.18 17.19 10.23
C ASP A 427 4.15 16.09 9.79
N CYS A 428 3.70 14.83 9.76
CA CYS A 428 4.46 13.66 9.33
C CYS A 428 3.83 13.01 8.09
N ASP A 429 4.60 12.16 7.42
CA ASP A 429 4.18 11.41 6.25
C ASP A 429 3.89 9.93 6.62
N LEU A 430 4.60 9.42 7.62
CA LEU A 430 4.47 8.07 8.16
C LEU A 430 4.36 8.12 9.69
N LEU A 431 3.30 7.52 10.25
CA LEU A 431 3.14 7.29 11.67
C LEU A 431 3.46 5.82 11.99
N LEU A 432 4.60 5.59 12.62
CA LEU A 432 5.06 4.25 12.99
C LEU A 432 4.68 3.96 14.44
N VAL A 433 3.69 3.10 14.66
CA VAL A 433 3.21 2.74 16.00
C VAL A 433 3.77 1.38 16.39
N ILE A 434 4.48 1.28 17.52
CA ILE A 434 5.06 0.03 18.01
C ILE A 434 4.38 -0.39 19.31
N GLY A 435 3.90 -1.64 19.37
CA GLY A 435 3.26 -2.19 20.56
C GLY A 435 1.73 -2.25 20.51
N ALA A 436 1.11 -1.49 19.61
CA ALA A 436 -0.34 -1.42 19.45
C ALA A 436 -0.93 -2.59 18.65
N THR A 437 -0.41 -3.81 18.80
CA THR A 437 -0.92 -4.98 18.07
C THR A 437 -1.17 -6.24 18.92
N GLY A 438 -1.01 -6.16 20.25
CA GLY A 438 -1.46 -7.17 21.22
C GLY A 438 -2.95 -7.04 21.63
N GLY A 439 -3.49 -8.03 22.35
CA GLY A 439 -4.95 -8.25 22.53
C GLY A 439 -5.80 -7.12 23.12
N GLY A 440 -5.21 -6.09 23.74
CA GLY A 440 -5.93 -4.88 24.19
C GLY A 440 -5.66 -3.66 23.30
N ALA A 441 -4.39 -3.27 23.21
CA ALA A 441 -3.97 -2.08 22.45
C ALA A 441 -4.25 -2.16 20.95
N ALA A 442 -4.23 -3.36 20.35
CA ALA A 442 -4.58 -3.54 18.93
C ALA A 442 -6.03 -3.19 18.64
N ASP A 443 -6.91 -3.58 19.55
CA ASP A 443 -8.33 -3.33 19.37
C ASP A 443 -8.65 -1.86 19.65
N GLN A 444 -7.93 -1.21 20.58
CA GLN A 444 -8.00 0.24 20.76
C GLN A 444 -7.53 1.02 19.52
N LEU A 445 -6.37 0.67 18.96
CA LEU A 445 -5.85 1.32 17.74
C LEU A 445 -6.82 1.13 16.56
N ARG A 446 -7.34 -0.08 16.34
CA ARG A 446 -8.33 -0.33 15.29
C ARG A 446 -9.61 0.47 15.50
N ALA A 447 -10.12 0.51 16.73
CA ALA A 447 -11.30 1.30 17.05
C ALA A 447 -11.07 2.81 16.83
N ALA A 448 -9.86 3.32 17.11
CA ALA A 448 -9.49 4.71 16.83
C ALA A 448 -9.40 4.99 15.33
N LEU A 449 -8.85 4.05 14.54
CA LEU A 449 -8.85 4.12 13.07
C LEU A 449 -10.27 4.14 12.50
N ASP A 450 -11.18 3.32 13.03
CA ASP A 450 -12.59 3.30 12.60
C ASP A 450 -13.29 4.63 12.94
N ARG A 451 -13.03 5.21 14.12
CA ARG A 451 -13.59 6.51 14.54
C ARG A 451 -13.12 7.67 13.67
N THR A 452 -11.86 7.64 13.24
CA THR A 452 -11.26 8.67 12.38
C THR A 452 -11.57 8.49 10.89
N ALA A 453 -12.38 7.48 10.55
CA ALA A 453 -12.69 7.09 9.18
C ALA A 453 -11.43 6.87 8.32
N ALA A 454 -10.36 6.36 8.95
CA ALA A 454 -9.15 5.99 8.24
C ALA A 454 -9.44 4.84 7.26
N THR A 455 -8.78 4.86 6.11
CA THR A 455 -8.88 3.75 5.14
C THR A 455 -7.96 2.63 5.60
N LEU A 456 -8.54 1.56 6.13
CA LEU A 456 -7.80 0.38 6.57
C LEU A 456 -7.29 -0.41 5.36
N LEU A 457 -5.97 -0.61 5.27
CA LEU A 457 -5.29 -1.25 4.13
C LEU A 457 -4.85 -2.68 4.47
N LEU A 458 -4.42 -2.89 5.71
CA LEU A 458 -3.97 -4.17 6.25
C LEU A 458 -4.46 -4.26 7.69
N ARG A 459 -5.21 -5.30 8.03
CA ARG A 459 -5.70 -5.50 9.41
C ARG A 459 -4.89 -6.54 10.20
N ARG A 460 -4.42 -7.56 9.47
CA ARG A 460 -3.54 -8.64 9.92
C ARG A 460 -2.77 -9.18 8.73
N LEU A 461 -1.60 -9.74 9.04
CA LEU A 461 -0.67 -10.28 8.07
C LEU A 461 -0.48 -11.79 8.29
N ARG A 462 -0.38 -12.58 7.22
CA ARG A 462 0.05 -13.99 7.27
C ARG A 462 1.57 -14.05 7.37
N LEU A 463 2.08 -13.67 8.53
CA LEU A 463 3.53 -13.59 8.78
C LEU A 463 3.86 -14.02 10.22
N ARG A 464 4.95 -14.76 10.37
CA ARG A 464 5.49 -15.13 11.69
C ARG A 464 6.97 -14.76 11.84
N PRO A 465 7.35 -14.00 12.88
CA PRO A 465 6.50 -13.13 13.68
C PRO A 465 5.99 -11.94 12.84
N GLY A 466 4.97 -11.21 13.32
CA GLY A 466 4.45 -10.03 12.61
C GLY A 466 2.97 -10.04 12.27
N GLY A 467 2.26 -11.15 12.51
CA GLY A 467 0.90 -11.31 12.00
C GLY A 467 -0.16 -10.34 12.55
N SER A 468 0.14 -9.64 13.63
CA SER A 468 -0.75 -8.62 14.21
C SER A 468 -0.60 -7.23 13.57
N THR A 469 0.28 -7.09 12.58
CA THR A 469 0.54 -5.81 11.89
C THR A 469 -0.71 -5.20 11.28
N VAL A 470 -0.83 -3.88 11.42
CA VAL A 470 -1.92 -3.06 10.88
C VAL A 470 -1.33 -1.97 9.99
N ALA A 471 -1.98 -1.65 8.88
CA ALA A 471 -1.63 -0.51 8.04
C ALA A 471 -2.90 0.22 7.60
N ALA A 472 -2.89 1.55 7.65
CA ALA A 472 -4.05 2.37 7.31
C ALA A 472 -3.62 3.74 6.77
N GLN A 473 -4.37 4.26 5.80
CA GLN A 473 -4.24 5.63 5.33
C GLN A 473 -5.13 6.52 6.19
N LEU A 474 -4.54 7.44 6.96
CA LEU A 474 -5.30 8.38 7.79
C LEU A 474 -6.01 9.40 6.90
N SER A 475 -7.19 9.85 7.35
CA SER A 475 -7.97 10.90 6.67
C SER A 475 -7.24 12.25 6.64
N SER A 476 -6.31 12.49 7.58
CA SER A 476 -5.43 13.65 7.59
C SER A 476 -4.28 13.58 6.57
N GLY A 477 -4.04 12.43 5.93
CA GLY A 477 -3.01 12.25 4.90
C GLY A 477 -1.82 11.35 5.23
N PRO A 478 -1.34 11.20 6.47
CA PRO A 478 -0.23 10.29 6.77
C PRO A 478 -0.63 8.82 6.63
N MET A 479 0.37 8.00 6.29
CA MET A 479 0.26 6.55 6.35
C MET A 479 0.56 6.07 7.78
N LEU A 480 -0.25 5.17 8.34
CA LEU A 480 0.02 4.51 9.61
C LEU A 480 0.53 3.09 9.37
N LEU A 481 1.62 2.73 10.04
CA LEU A 481 2.10 1.35 10.14
C LEU A 481 2.19 0.95 11.62
N GLY A 482 1.31 0.04 12.04
CA GLY A 482 1.24 -0.49 13.40
C GLY A 482 1.93 -1.85 13.50
N LEU A 483 3.01 -1.93 14.28
CA LEU A 483 3.87 -3.10 14.42
C LEU A 483 3.74 -3.78 15.79
N PRO A 484 4.12 -5.07 15.91
CA PRO A 484 4.23 -5.76 17.20
C PRO A 484 5.14 -5.05 18.20
N GLY A 485 4.81 -5.13 19.49
CA GLY A 485 5.67 -4.59 20.56
C GLY A 485 6.87 -5.47 20.89
N ASN A 486 6.83 -6.72 20.45
CA ASN A 486 7.94 -7.63 20.60
C ASN A 486 9.12 -7.18 19.71
N PRO A 487 10.34 -7.00 20.25
CA PRO A 487 11.46 -6.35 19.55
C PRO A 487 11.81 -6.94 18.18
N PHE A 488 12.06 -8.25 18.10
CA PHE A 488 12.40 -8.87 16.83
C PHE A 488 11.23 -8.81 15.85
N ALA A 489 10.01 -9.06 16.33
CA ALA A 489 8.81 -9.00 15.50
C ALA A 489 8.59 -7.61 14.90
N ALA A 490 8.82 -6.55 15.68
CA ALA A 490 8.75 -5.16 15.22
C ALA A 490 9.76 -4.90 14.10
N VAL A 491 11.04 -5.20 14.35
CA VAL A 491 12.13 -4.93 13.40
C VAL A 491 12.00 -5.78 12.14
N ALA A 492 11.75 -7.08 12.27
CA ALA A 492 11.58 -7.98 11.13
C ALA A 492 10.42 -7.54 10.22
N THR A 493 9.28 -7.16 10.83
CA THR A 493 8.12 -6.72 10.04
C THR A 493 8.33 -5.33 9.43
N LEU A 494 9.02 -4.43 10.15
CA LEU A 494 9.43 -3.13 9.59
C LEU A 494 10.32 -3.33 8.37
N LEU A 495 11.36 -4.16 8.47
CA LEU A 495 12.26 -4.47 7.36
C LEU A 495 11.52 -5.05 6.15
N ALA A 496 10.51 -5.89 6.39
CA ALA A 496 9.72 -6.51 5.33
C ALA A 496 8.77 -5.54 4.62
N LEU A 497 8.17 -4.57 5.33
CA LEU A 497 7.11 -3.71 4.79
C LEU A 497 7.54 -2.27 4.47
N LEU A 498 8.56 -1.74 5.15
CA LEU A 498 9.02 -0.37 4.98
C LEU A 498 9.43 -0.02 3.55
N PRO A 499 10.14 -0.89 2.78
CA PRO A 499 10.47 -0.59 1.39
C PRO A 499 9.23 -0.29 0.55
N ALA A 500 8.22 -1.17 0.62
CA ALA A 500 6.97 -1.02 -0.11
C ALA A 500 6.19 0.24 0.32
N THR A 501 6.19 0.58 1.62
CA THR A 501 5.61 1.82 2.12
C THR A 501 6.30 3.06 1.55
N VAL A 502 7.65 3.08 1.53
CA VAL A 502 8.42 4.20 0.95
C VAL A 502 8.16 4.31 -0.55
N GLU A 503 8.17 3.19 -1.27
CA GLU A 503 7.86 3.11 -2.71
C GLU A 503 6.46 3.65 -3.04
N GLY A 504 5.45 3.29 -2.24
CA GLY A 504 4.11 3.85 -2.39
C GLY A 504 4.07 5.36 -2.16
N LEU A 505 4.68 5.84 -1.08
CA LEU A 505 4.68 7.26 -0.70
C LEU A 505 5.47 8.13 -1.70
N THR A 506 6.62 7.67 -2.19
CA THR A 506 7.52 8.48 -3.04
C THR A 506 7.42 8.16 -4.53
N GLY A 507 6.83 7.02 -4.91
CA GLY A 507 6.87 6.53 -6.29
C GLY A 507 8.21 5.96 -6.71
N ALA A 508 9.05 5.57 -5.74
CA ALA A 508 10.29 4.87 -6.05
C ALA A 508 10.02 3.58 -6.81
N SER A 509 10.86 3.30 -7.81
CA SER A 509 10.90 1.98 -8.43
C SER A 509 11.44 0.97 -7.45
N ALA A 510 10.71 -0.13 -7.24
CA ALA A 510 11.12 -1.19 -6.33
C ALA A 510 12.43 -1.83 -6.80
N PRO A 511 13.46 -1.95 -5.93
CA PRO A 511 14.65 -2.71 -6.26
C PRO A 511 14.30 -4.20 -6.41
N ARG A 512 15.11 -4.94 -7.17
CA ARG A 512 14.96 -6.40 -7.24
C ARG A 512 15.26 -7.01 -5.87
N PRO A 513 14.41 -7.92 -5.36
CA PRO A 513 14.67 -8.62 -4.11
C PRO A 513 15.92 -9.50 -4.24
N LEU A 514 16.68 -9.64 -3.16
CA LEU A 514 17.83 -10.52 -3.12
C LEU A 514 17.36 -11.95 -2.85
N LEU A 515 17.20 -12.73 -3.91
CA LEU A 515 16.74 -14.11 -3.84
C LEU A 515 17.92 -15.10 -3.85
N GLY A 516 17.81 -16.17 -3.07
CA GLY A 516 18.79 -17.26 -3.07
C GLY A 516 18.22 -18.52 -2.41
N PRO A 517 18.83 -19.69 -2.65
CA PRO A 517 18.36 -20.94 -2.07
C PRO A 517 18.56 -20.94 -0.55
N LEU A 518 17.51 -21.31 0.19
CA LEU A 518 17.56 -21.51 1.65
C LEU A 518 17.77 -22.99 1.97
N VAL A 519 18.95 -23.32 2.49
CA VAL A 519 19.39 -24.73 2.60
C VAL A 519 18.63 -25.56 3.63
N ASN A 520 18.03 -24.92 4.63
CA ASN A 520 17.32 -25.57 5.73
C ASN A 520 15.86 -25.08 5.84
N ALA A 521 15.23 -24.76 4.70
CA ALA A 521 13.88 -24.23 4.66
C ALA A 521 12.84 -25.18 5.26
N ALA A 522 12.99 -26.50 5.08
CA ALA A 522 12.07 -27.51 5.59
C ALA A 522 12.00 -27.54 7.12
N GLU A 523 13.09 -27.16 7.81
CA GLU A 523 13.13 -27.07 9.28
C GLU A 523 12.57 -25.73 9.81
N LEU A 524 12.50 -24.72 8.95
CA LEU A 524 12.09 -23.36 9.30
C LEU A 524 10.63 -23.07 8.95
N THR A 525 10.12 -23.77 7.95
CA THR A 525 8.83 -23.50 7.32
C THR A 525 7.64 -23.53 8.28
N ALA A 526 6.57 -22.85 7.88
CA ALA A 526 5.29 -22.81 8.58
C ALA A 526 4.16 -22.64 7.54
N PRO A 527 2.88 -22.78 7.95
CA PRO A 527 1.72 -22.55 7.06
C PRO A 527 1.55 -21.09 6.56
N VAL A 528 2.46 -20.21 6.97
CA VAL A 528 2.55 -18.80 6.60
C VAL A 528 4.03 -18.44 6.44
N ALA A 529 4.30 -17.35 5.73
CA ALA A 529 5.67 -16.85 5.61
C ALA A 529 6.29 -16.62 6.99
N ARG A 530 7.58 -16.96 7.13
CA ARG A 530 8.31 -16.82 8.39
C ARG A 530 9.56 -15.98 8.19
N ILE A 531 9.81 -15.03 9.09
CA ILE A 531 11.06 -14.27 9.09
C ILE A 531 11.96 -14.79 10.20
N VAL A 532 13.19 -15.14 9.84
CA VAL A 532 14.22 -15.59 10.78
C VAL A 532 15.56 -14.90 10.49
N PRO A 533 16.42 -14.70 11.50
CA PRO A 533 17.82 -14.37 11.28
C PRO A 533 18.47 -15.36 10.33
N ALA A 534 19.35 -14.88 9.46
CA ALA A 534 20.01 -15.74 8.49
C ALA A 534 21.44 -15.27 8.22
N ARG A 535 22.26 -16.24 7.82
CA ARG A 535 23.62 -16.01 7.34
C ARG A 535 23.76 -16.30 5.85
N ALA A 536 24.63 -15.56 5.19
CA ALA A 536 25.04 -15.86 3.83
C ALA A 536 26.00 -17.06 3.82
N LEU A 537 25.84 -17.94 2.83
CA LEU A 537 26.75 -19.08 2.63
C LEU A 537 27.81 -18.74 1.58
N ALA A 538 29.05 -19.19 1.80
CA ALA A 538 30.14 -19.02 0.83
C ALA A 538 29.86 -19.67 -0.53
N THR A 539 29.02 -20.72 -0.54
CA THR A 539 28.56 -21.42 -1.74
C THR A 539 27.41 -20.72 -2.46
N GLY A 540 26.95 -19.57 -1.95
CA GLY A 540 25.71 -18.92 -2.36
C GLY A 540 24.50 -19.47 -1.60
N GLY A 541 23.47 -18.63 -1.48
CA GLY A 541 22.27 -18.93 -0.70
C GLY A 541 22.39 -18.58 0.78
N TRP A 542 21.39 -19.03 1.54
CA TRP A 542 21.15 -18.61 2.92
C TRP A 542 20.99 -19.83 3.82
N GLN A 543 21.34 -19.66 5.09
CA GLN A 543 20.94 -20.57 6.16
C GLN A 543 20.26 -19.77 7.26
N GLY A 544 19.02 -20.14 7.59
CA GLY A 544 18.24 -19.48 8.64
C GLY A 544 18.44 -20.12 10.01
N ASP A 545 18.25 -19.32 11.05
CA ASP A 545 18.38 -19.77 12.44
C ASP A 545 17.15 -20.56 12.90
N LEU A 546 17.38 -21.77 13.42
CA LEU A 546 16.31 -22.66 13.92
C LEU A 546 15.67 -22.14 15.21
N ARG A 547 16.46 -21.50 16.08
CA ARG A 547 16.00 -20.90 17.33
C ARG A 547 15.75 -19.42 17.09
N LEU A 548 14.58 -18.95 17.52
CA LEU A 548 14.21 -17.55 17.41
C LEU A 548 13.76 -17.01 18.77
N GLN A 549 14.56 -16.12 19.34
CA GLN A 549 14.20 -15.35 20.51
C GLN A 549 13.66 -14.00 20.08
N THR A 550 12.37 -13.78 20.34
CA THR A 550 11.68 -12.60 19.83
C THR A 550 11.79 -11.41 20.80
N ALA A 551 12.04 -11.67 22.08
CA ALA A 551 12.08 -10.66 23.14
C ALA A 551 13.22 -9.62 23.03
N HIS A 552 14.19 -9.83 22.14
CA HIS A 552 15.32 -8.93 21.89
C HIS A 552 15.95 -9.24 20.52
N LEU A 553 16.97 -8.48 20.13
CA LEU A 553 17.68 -8.65 18.86
C LEU A 553 19.02 -9.42 18.97
N ALA A 554 19.27 -10.12 20.07
CA ALA A 554 20.55 -10.81 20.28
C ALA A 554 20.89 -11.80 19.15
N ASP A 555 19.88 -12.46 18.58
CA ASP A 555 20.06 -13.41 17.47
C ASP A 555 20.53 -12.73 16.16
N LEU A 556 20.56 -11.39 16.10
CA LEU A 556 21.08 -10.63 14.96
C LEU A 556 22.56 -10.19 15.10
N LEU A 557 23.19 -10.38 16.27
CA LEU A 557 24.56 -9.86 16.51
C LEU A 557 25.61 -10.39 15.53
N ASP A 558 25.49 -11.65 15.11
CA ASP A 558 26.42 -12.32 14.20
C ASP A 558 25.72 -12.77 12.91
N ARG A 559 24.76 -11.98 12.42
CA ARG A 559 23.98 -12.28 11.21
C ARG A 559 24.02 -11.10 10.25
N GLU A 560 24.15 -11.39 8.97
CA GLU A 560 24.16 -10.36 7.92
C GLU A 560 22.75 -9.86 7.56
N GLY A 561 21.70 -10.54 8.02
CA GLY A 561 20.33 -10.24 7.61
C GLY A 561 19.26 -11.14 8.22
N VAL A 562 18.07 -10.99 7.66
CA VAL A 562 16.94 -11.90 7.89
C VAL A 562 16.50 -12.50 6.55
N VAL A 563 15.96 -13.71 6.58
CA VAL A 563 15.37 -14.37 5.41
C VAL A 563 13.86 -14.49 5.59
N ILE A 564 13.10 -14.25 4.52
CA ILE A 564 11.68 -14.55 4.44
C ILE A 564 11.54 -15.96 3.89
N VAL A 565 11.29 -16.90 4.79
CA VAL A 565 11.00 -18.30 4.49
C VAL A 565 9.59 -18.39 3.90
N PRO A 566 9.41 -18.90 2.67
CA PRO A 566 8.08 -19.11 2.10
C PRO A 566 7.25 -20.09 2.92
N ALA A 567 5.93 -19.99 2.83
CA ALA A 567 5.05 -20.97 3.46
C ALA A 567 5.26 -22.35 2.83
N ASP A 568 5.23 -23.39 3.67
CA ASP A 568 5.38 -24.79 3.28
C ASP A 568 6.62 -25.09 2.41
N ALA A 569 7.68 -24.26 2.55
CA ALA A 569 8.93 -24.37 1.80
C ALA A 569 9.70 -25.67 2.09
N GLN A 570 10.37 -26.18 1.05
CA GLN A 570 11.32 -27.29 1.10
C GLN A 570 12.76 -26.77 0.97
N ASP A 571 13.74 -27.56 1.39
CA ASP A 571 15.15 -27.20 1.29
C ASP A 571 15.56 -26.83 -0.14
N GLY A 572 16.33 -25.75 -0.27
CA GLY A 572 16.71 -25.18 -1.55
C GLY A 572 15.67 -24.22 -2.16
N ALA A 573 14.52 -24.01 -1.52
CA ALA A 573 13.55 -23.00 -1.95
C ALA A 573 14.20 -21.62 -2.07
N LEU A 574 13.85 -20.88 -3.14
CA LEU A 574 14.27 -19.51 -3.30
C LEU A 574 13.58 -18.64 -2.25
N ALA A 575 14.39 -18.01 -1.40
CA ALA A 575 13.93 -17.15 -0.32
C ALA A 575 14.55 -15.75 -0.45
N GLU A 576 13.76 -14.74 -0.09
CA GLU A 576 14.21 -13.36 -0.06
C GLU A 576 15.07 -13.11 1.19
N PHE A 577 16.23 -12.52 0.99
CA PHE A 577 17.12 -12.07 2.05
C PHE A 577 17.07 -10.55 2.17
N ILE A 578 16.84 -10.06 3.38
CA ILE A 578 16.88 -8.64 3.72
C ILE A 578 18.14 -8.39 4.56
N PRO A 579 19.16 -7.71 3.99
CA PRO A 579 20.41 -7.44 4.70
C PRO A 579 20.20 -6.41 5.82
N LEU A 580 20.87 -6.61 6.94
CA LEU A 580 21.08 -5.56 7.94
C LEU A 580 22.14 -4.61 7.39
N ARG A 581 21.76 -3.36 7.11
CA ARG A 581 22.67 -2.37 6.52
C ARG A 581 23.48 -1.67 7.62
N GLY A 582 24.54 -2.32 8.08
CA GLY A 582 25.55 -1.71 8.96
C GLY A 582 26.51 -0.83 8.19
#